data_AF-A0A658NHF1-F1
#
_entry.id   AF-A0A658NHF1-F1
#
_cell.length_a   1.000
_cell.length_b   1.000
_cell.length_c   1.000
_cell.angle_alpha   90.00
_cell.angle_beta   90.00
_cell.angle_gamma   90.00
#
_symmetry.space_group_name_H-M   'P 1'
#
loop_
_entity.id
_entity.type
_entity.pdbx_description
1 polymer ?
#
loop_
_entity_poly.entity_id
_entity_poly.type
_entity_poly.pdbx_seq_one_letter_code
_entity_poly.pdbx_strand_id
1 'polypeptide(L)'
;QSRGWLPNPIGGVLWFGVDDTATTTYFPVYCGIKEVPKHWAQGHGSMREFSWDSAFWVTNAVTNWAYSRWSDMIGDVQKVQ
;
A
#
# COMPACT_ATOMS: atom_id res chain seq x y z
N GLN A 1 5.24 12.30 -6.00
CA GLN A 1 4.39 13.46 -6.39
C GLN A 1 4.84 14.68 -5.58
N SER A 2 4.96 15.86 -6.20
CA SER A 2 5.35 17.12 -5.53
C SER A 2 4.26 18.17 -5.72
N ARG A 3 3.69 18.68 -4.62
CA ARG A 3 2.54 19.60 -4.59
C ARG A 3 2.98 20.97 -4.07
N GLY A 4 3.41 21.85 -5.00
CA GLY A 4 4.01 23.14 -4.67
C GLY A 4 3.07 24.17 -4.02
N TRP A 5 1.76 23.93 -4.03
CA TRP A 5 0.76 24.77 -3.38
C TRP A 5 0.52 24.43 -1.89
N LEU A 6 1.27 23.46 -1.34
CA LEU A 6 1.16 23.04 0.06
C LEU A 6 2.47 23.30 0.82
N PRO A 7 2.43 23.42 2.16
CA PRO A 7 3.63 23.51 2.99
C PRO A 7 4.61 22.37 2.75
N ASN A 8 5.91 22.67 2.81
CA ASN A 8 7.00 21.72 2.52
C ASN A 8 6.83 20.33 3.18
N PRO A 9 6.44 20.18 4.47
CA PRO A 9 6.32 18.86 5.10
C PRO A 9 5.23 17.94 4.51
N ILE A 10 4.22 18.51 3.85
CA ILE A 10 3.10 17.77 3.26
C ILE A 10 3.03 17.93 1.73
N GLY A 11 3.86 18.79 1.13
CA GLY A 11 3.90 19.01 -0.31
C GLY A 11 4.40 17.77 -1.08
N GLY A 12 5.40 17.08 -0.55
CA GLY A 12 5.90 15.83 -1.13
C GLY A 12 5.10 14.61 -0.67
N VAL A 13 4.71 13.76 -1.62
CA VAL A 13 4.06 12.47 -1.38
C VAL A 13 4.77 11.38 -2.17
N LEU A 14 5.27 10.36 -1.48
CA LEU A 14 5.66 9.09 -2.08
C LEU A 14 4.44 8.16 -2.05
N TRP A 15 3.94 7.81 -3.23
CA TRP A 15 2.88 6.80 -3.37
C TRP A 15 3.52 5.42 -3.31
N PHE A 16 3.36 4.75 -2.18
CA PHE A 16 4.04 3.49 -1.88
C PHE A 16 3.07 2.31 -2.04
N GLY A 17 3.51 1.25 -2.72
CA GLY A 17 2.76 0.01 -2.89
C GLY A 17 3.66 -1.19 -2.58
N VAL A 18 3.06 -2.28 -2.14
CA VAL A 18 3.77 -3.48 -1.63
C VAL A 18 3.41 -4.76 -2.40
N ASP A 19 2.62 -4.62 -3.47
CA ASP A 19 2.12 -5.72 -4.29
C ASP A 19 2.05 -5.29 -5.76
N ASP A 20 1.56 -6.16 -6.64
CA ASP A 20 1.42 -5.91 -8.07
C ASP A 20 0.62 -4.62 -8.36
N THR A 21 1.08 -3.85 -9.36
CA THR A 21 0.49 -2.56 -9.71
C THR A 21 -0.99 -2.63 -10.10
N ALA A 22 -1.47 -3.78 -10.60
CA ALA A 22 -2.86 -3.93 -11.01
C ALA A 22 -3.82 -4.05 -9.83
N THR A 23 -3.35 -4.45 -8.65
CA THR A 23 -4.19 -4.68 -7.46
C THR A 23 -3.76 -3.92 -6.21
N THR A 24 -2.55 -3.35 -6.19
CA THR A 24 -2.02 -2.66 -5.00
C THR A 24 -2.77 -1.34 -4.75
N THR A 25 -3.13 -1.07 -3.50
CA THR A 25 -3.62 0.26 -3.10
C THR A 25 -2.45 1.11 -2.65
N TYR A 26 -2.26 2.27 -3.26
CA TYR A 26 -1.12 3.12 -2.96
C TYR A 26 -1.28 3.87 -1.63
N PHE A 27 -0.33 3.68 -0.72
CA PHE A 27 -0.26 4.39 0.54
C PHE A 27 0.50 5.73 0.38
N PRO A 28 -0.12 6.87 0.73
CA PRO A 28 0.52 8.18 0.63
C PRO A 28 1.48 8.43 1.79
N VAL A 29 2.78 8.30 1.52
CA VAL A 29 3.84 8.62 2.47
C VAL A 29 4.26 10.08 2.31
N TYR A 30 3.90 10.93 3.27
CA TYR A 30 4.32 12.34 3.26
C TYR A 30 5.82 12.48 3.50
N CYS A 31 6.49 13.37 2.77
CA CYS A 31 7.93 13.57 2.90
C CYS A 31 8.37 14.11 4.28
N GLY A 32 7.45 14.69 5.06
CA GLY A 32 7.72 15.23 6.39
C GLY A 32 7.56 14.25 7.55
N ILE A 33 7.19 12.97 7.32
CA ILE A 33 7.09 12.00 8.42
C ILE A 33 8.47 11.69 9.02
N LYS A 34 8.51 11.42 10.32
CA LYS A 34 9.76 11.12 11.05
C LYS A 34 10.00 9.62 11.24
N GLU A 35 8.97 8.81 11.06
CA GLU A 35 8.99 7.37 11.24
C GLU A 35 7.99 6.70 10.29
N VAL A 36 8.26 5.44 9.94
CA VAL A 36 7.34 4.65 9.12
C VAL A 36 6.18 4.19 10.02
N PRO A 37 4.91 4.30 9.57
CA PRO A 37 3.77 3.83 10.34
C PRO A 37 3.88 2.32 10.65
N LYS A 38 3.47 1.94 11.87
CA LYS A 38 3.57 0.58 12.43
C LYS A 38 3.35 -0.54 11.39
N HIS A 39 2.17 -0.60 10.77
CA HIS A 39 1.80 -1.71 9.86
C HIS A 39 2.60 -1.74 8.55
N TRP A 40 3.23 -0.63 8.17
CA TRP A 40 4.08 -0.49 6.99
C TRP A 40 5.57 -0.63 7.32
N ALA A 41 5.92 -0.65 8.62
CA ALA A 41 7.27 -0.80 9.09
C ALA A 41 7.72 -2.27 9.08
N GLN A 42 9.03 -2.47 9.11
CA GLN A 42 9.62 -3.79 9.31
C GLN A 42 9.31 -4.32 10.72
N GLY A 43 9.37 -5.65 10.91
CA GLY A 43 9.15 -6.28 12.22
C GLY A 43 7.71 -6.71 12.49
N HIS A 44 6.77 -6.39 11.59
CA HIS A 44 5.37 -6.83 11.67
C HIS A 44 5.07 -8.07 10.83
N GLY A 45 6.11 -8.80 10.39
CA GLY A 45 6.06 -9.97 9.53
C GLY A 45 7.37 -10.11 8.75
N SER A 46 7.54 -11.22 8.04
CA SER A 46 8.67 -11.42 7.14
C SER A 46 8.25 -12.22 5.92
N MET A 47 9.14 -12.38 4.94
CA MET A 47 8.88 -13.23 3.78
C MET A 47 8.61 -14.71 4.15
N ARG A 48 8.99 -15.13 5.37
CA ARG A 48 8.79 -16.49 5.89
C ARG A 48 7.74 -16.57 7.01
N GLU A 49 7.29 -15.44 7.51
CA GLU A 49 6.38 -15.36 8.65
C GLU A 49 5.20 -14.47 8.28
N PHE A 50 4.06 -15.13 8.12
CA PHE A 50 2.79 -14.48 7.86
C PHE A 50 2.30 -13.69 9.07
N SER A 51 1.74 -12.50 8.85
CA SER A 51 1.16 -11.67 9.90
C SER A 51 0.08 -10.73 9.35
N TRP A 52 -1.07 -10.72 10.01
CA TRP A 52 -2.16 -9.78 9.71
C TRP A 52 -1.86 -8.33 10.14
N ASP A 53 -0.81 -8.11 10.94
CA ASP A 53 -0.37 -6.77 11.35
C ASP A 53 0.49 -6.09 10.25
N SER A 54 0.89 -6.83 9.21
CA SER A 54 1.70 -6.34 8.09
C SER A 54 0.85 -5.93 6.89
N ALA A 55 1.02 -4.68 6.44
CA ALA A 55 0.39 -4.18 5.22
C ALA A 55 0.79 -5.00 3.98
N PHE A 56 2.03 -5.51 3.93
CA PHE A 56 2.47 -6.41 2.86
C PHE A 56 1.60 -7.66 2.78
N TRP A 57 1.45 -8.38 3.90
CA TRP A 57 0.69 -9.63 3.92
C TRP A 57 -0.81 -9.45 3.73
N VAL A 58 -1.40 -8.39 4.32
CA VAL A 58 -2.82 -8.06 4.10
C VAL A 58 -3.09 -7.77 2.63
N THR A 59 -2.26 -6.94 2.00
CA THR A 59 -2.41 -6.60 0.57
C THR A 59 -2.30 -7.86 -0.30
N ASN A 60 -1.26 -8.67 -0.06
CA ASN A 60 -1.06 -9.92 -0.80
C ASN A 60 -2.23 -10.91 -0.59
N ALA A 61 -2.79 -11.00 0.62
CA ALA A 61 -3.93 -11.88 0.88
C ALA A 61 -5.17 -11.48 0.07
N VAL A 62 -5.48 -10.17 0.03
CA VAL A 62 -6.61 -9.65 -0.76
C VAL A 62 -6.38 -9.82 -2.26
N THR A 63 -5.17 -9.52 -2.75
CA THR A 63 -4.81 -9.73 -4.15
C THR A 63 -4.91 -11.20 -4.57
N ASN A 64 -4.38 -12.12 -3.75
CA ASN A 64 -4.49 -13.56 -4.04
C ASN A 64 -5.94 -14.02 -4.07
N TRP A 65 -6.81 -13.44 -3.25
CA TRP A 65 -8.25 -13.71 -3.33
C TRP A 65 -8.84 -13.18 -4.64
N ALA A 66 -8.50 -11.95 -5.03
CA ALA A 66 -8.96 -11.35 -6.28
C ALA A 66 -8.59 -12.20 -7.52
N TYR A 67 -7.42 -12.86 -7.52
CA TYR A 67 -7.02 -13.75 -8.61
C TYR A 67 -8.00 -14.90 -8.87
N SER A 68 -8.67 -15.41 -7.83
CA SER A 68 -9.62 -16.52 -7.96
C SER A 68 -10.83 -16.17 -8.82
N ARG A 69 -11.18 -14.89 -8.91
CA ARG A 69 -12.28 -14.36 -9.75
C ARG A 69 -11.86 -13.05 -10.42
N TRP A 70 -10.68 -13.07 -11.05
CA TRP A 70 -10.06 -11.86 -11.60
C TRP A 70 -11.02 -11.00 -12.42
N SER A 71 -11.68 -11.58 -13.41
CA SER A 71 -12.61 -10.88 -14.31
C SER A 71 -13.77 -10.19 -13.59
N ASP A 72 -14.18 -10.71 -12.44
CA ASP A 72 -15.28 -10.14 -11.65
C ASP A 72 -14.79 -9.09 -10.65
N MET A 73 -13.58 -9.27 -10.09
CA MET A 73 -13.11 -8.50 -8.94
C MET A 73 -12.19 -7.33 -9.31
N ILE A 74 -11.40 -7.46 -10.37
CA ILE A 74 -10.36 -6.45 -10.70
C ILE A 74 -10.94 -5.06 -10.98
N GLY A 75 -12.11 -5.01 -11.62
CA GLY A 75 -12.78 -3.75 -11.91
C GLY A 75 -13.18 -2.98 -10.65
N ASP A 76 -13.49 -3.67 -9.56
CA ASP A 76 -13.82 -3.01 -8.29
C ASP A 76 -12.58 -2.60 -7.51
N VAL A 77 -11.50 -3.40 -7.57
CA VAL A 77 -10.21 -3.05 -6.98
C VAL A 77 -9.65 -1.78 -7.63
N GLN A 78 -9.63 -1.71 -8.96
CA GLN A 78 -9.07 -0.56 -9.70
C GLN A 78 -9.84 0.74 -9.52
N LYS A 79 -11.16 0.68 -9.23
CA LYS A 79 -11.97 1.88 -8.96
C LYS A 79 -11.53 2.62 -7.70
N VAL A 80 -10.90 1.93 -6.75
CA VAL A 80 -10.52 2.47 -5.44
C VAL A 80 -9.01 2.60 -5.24
N GLN A 81 -8.21 2.33 -6.28
CA GLN A 81 -6.76 2.56 -6.30
C GLN A 81 -6.39 4.05 -6.33
#